data_AF-A0A368MWL8-F1
#
_entry.id   AF-A0A368MWL8-F1
#
_cell.length_a   1.000
_cell.length_b   1.000
_cell.length_c   1.000
_cell.angle_alpha   90.00
_cell.angle_beta   90.00
_cell.angle_gamma   90.00
#
_symmetry.space_group_name_H-M   'P 1'
#
loop_
_entity.id
_entity.type
_entity.pdbx_description
1 polymer ?
#
loop_
_entity_poly.entity_id
_entity_poly.type
_entity_poly.pdbx_seq_one_letter_code
_entity_poly.pdbx_strand_id
1 'polypeptide(L)'
;MKIYQILLIVLLLGSSVLKAQDSVMVKSLSQYPNESLRTDEFGQKYYYDERQKAKIYEINGESVVVMDELVLMKNPRFNNQLDRNYYYFLNKKLNRVYPLFLTALEQYTDIQNDLKNLDKNNQRKYIKKRQQDLATQYEAQLRDLTTSEGRVFAKLMNRATGKTVYEIIKELRGGWSAFWWNVKGNIADVDIKEPYDPHKNRTDLFVESLLQTNWNFGYLQPYPGAENFRIKK
;
A
#
# COMPACT_ATOMS: atom_id res chain seq x y z
N MET A 1 -42.94 -1.61 55.59
CA MET A 1 -41.52 -1.18 55.60
C MET A 1 -40.70 -2.15 54.76
N LYS A 2 -40.60 -1.87 53.47
CA LYS A 2 -39.82 -2.63 52.47
C LYS A 2 -39.38 -1.64 51.38
N ILE A 3 -38.31 -2.00 50.69
CA ILE A 3 -37.71 -1.36 49.50
C ILE A 3 -36.64 -0.33 49.86
N TYR A 4 -35.39 -0.79 49.94
CA TYR A 4 -34.20 -0.20 49.31
C TYR A 4 -33.08 -1.25 49.36
N GLN A 5 -33.16 -2.27 48.50
CA GLN A 5 -31.95 -3.03 48.16
C GLN A 5 -31.16 -2.18 47.17
N ILE A 6 -29.98 -1.78 47.63
CA ILE A 6 -29.02 -0.91 46.99
C ILE A 6 -28.62 -1.50 45.64
N LEU A 7 -28.88 -0.73 44.58
CA LEU A 7 -28.48 -1.01 43.21
C LEU A 7 -26.96 -0.79 43.13
N LEU A 8 -26.21 -1.86 43.38
CA LEU A 8 -24.76 -1.90 43.26
C LEU A 8 -24.42 -1.83 41.76
N ILE A 9 -24.23 -0.60 41.27
CA ILE A 9 -23.71 -0.33 39.93
C ILE A 9 -22.30 -0.92 39.88
N VAL A 10 -22.21 -2.13 39.33
CA VAL A 10 -20.97 -2.76 38.91
C VAL A 10 -20.43 -1.91 37.75
N LEU A 11 -19.54 -0.98 38.07
CA LEU A 11 -18.73 -0.26 37.12
C LEU A 11 -17.68 -1.26 36.60
N LEU A 12 -18.12 -2.15 35.72
CA LEU A 12 -17.26 -2.96 34.87
C LEU A 12 -16.50 -1.99 33.98
N LEU A 13 -15.34 -1.54 34.47
CA LEU A 13 -14.22 -1.09 33.64
C LEU A 13 -13.86 -2.25 32.73
N GLY A 14 -14.62 -2.37 31.63
CA GLY A 14 -14.24 -3.13 30.47
C GLY A 14 -12.99 -2.47 29.89
N SER A 15 -11.85 -2.81 30.48
CA SER A 15 -10.57 -2.73 29.80
C SER A 15 -10.70 -3.64 28.58
N SER A 16 -11.12 -3.05 27.48
CA SER A 16 -10.86 -3.58 26.16
C SER A 16 -9.35 -3.53 25.98
N VAL A 17 -8.67 -4.54 26.54
CA VAL A 17 -7.36 -4.94 26.09
C VAL A 17 -7.58 -5.38 24.65
N LEU A 18 -7.41 -4.44 23.71
CA LEU A 18 -7.08 -4.74 22.33
C LEU A 18 -5.82 -5.61 22.41
N LYS A 19 -6.01 -6.93 22.45
CA LYS A 19 -4.96 -7.87 22.13
C LYS A 19 -4.62 -7.62 20.67
N ALA A 20 -3.61 -6.80 20.43
CA ALA A 20 -2.83 -6.87 19.21
C ALA A 20 -2.27 -8.29 19.18
N GLN A 21 -2.94 -9.15 18.41
CA GLN A 21 -2.59 -10.55 18.26
C GLN A 21 -1.47 -10.63 17.23
N ASP A 22 -0.31 -10.07 17.58
CA ASP A 22 0.92 -10.12 16.77
C ASP A 22 1.71 -11.43 17.02
N SER A 23 1.03 -12.50 17.46
CA SER A 23 1.57 -13.85 17.44
C SER A 23 1.28 -14.46 16.07
N VAL A 24 2.31 -14.65 15.25
CA VAL A 24 2.23 -15.40 13.99
C VAL A 24 1.75 -16.82 14.32
N MET A 25 0.46 -17.09 14.12
CA MET A 25 -0.11 -18.43 14.23
C MET A 25 0.32 -19.20 12.97
N VAL A 26 1.42 -19.97 13.07
CA VAL A 26 1.81 -20.90 12.00
C VAL A 26 0.73 -21.98 11.94
N LYS A 27 -0.08 -21.95 10.89
CA LYS A 27 -1.07 -22.99 10.61
C LYS A 27 -0.35 -24.23 10.08
N SER A 28 -0.84 -25.41 10.44
CA SER A 28 -0.33 -26.66 9.85
C SER A 28 -0.58 -26.66 8.34
N LEU A 29 0.33 -27.25 7.57
CA LEU A 29 0.26 -27.26 6.09
C LEU A 29 -1.09 -27.81 5.57
N SER A 30 -1.66 -28.79 6.29
CA SER A 30 -2.98 -29.37 6.07
C SER A 30 -4.16 -28.39 6.10
N GLN A 31 -4.00 -27.18 6.66
CA GLN A 31 -5.05 -26.16 6.70
C GLN A 31 -5.07 -25.27 5.43
N TYR A 32 -4.06 -25.38 4.57
CA TYR A 32 -4.00 -24.64 3.32
C TYR A 32 -4.65 -25.44 2.19
N PRO A 33 -5.35 -24.77 1.23
CA PRO A 33 -5.96 -25.45 0.10
C PRO A 33 -4.89 -26.13 -0.76
N ASN A 34 -5.16 -27.34 -1.23
CA ASN A 34 -4.20 -28.12 -2.02
C ASN A 34 -3.70 -27.41 -3.30
N GLU A 35 -4.48 -26.47 -3.83
CA GLU A 35 -4.15 -25.67 -5.01
C GLU A 35 -3.01 -24.66 -4.78
N SER A 36 -2.76 -24.24 -3.53
CA SER A 36 -1.69 -23.29 -3.20
C SER A 36 -0.36 -23.97 -2.82
N LEU A 37 -0.33 -25.30 -2.77
CA LEU A 37 0.86 -26.07 -2.44
C LEU A 37 1.79 -26.19 -3.65
N ARG A 38 3.06 -25.87 -3.44
CA ARG A 38 4.14 -26.04 -4.42
C ARG A 38 5.02 -27.21 -4.01
N THR A 39 5.77 -27.77 -4.95
CA THR A 39 6.75 -28.84 -4.72
C THR A 39 8.14 -28.32 -4.99
N ASP A 40 9.07 -28.57 -4.08
CA ASP A 40 10.46 -28.19 -4.27
C ASP A 40 11.25 -29.23 -5.09
N GLU A 41 12.54 -28.95 -5.31
CA GLU A 41 13.47 -29.80 -6.06
C GLU A 41 13.66 -31.19 -5.42
N PHE A 42 13.30 -31.36 -4.16
CA PHE A 42 13.37 -32.61 -3.40
C PHE A 42 12.02 -33.35 -3.35
N GLY A 43 11.00 -32.84 -4.04
CA GLY A 43 9.65 -33.42 -4.10
C GLY A 43 8.81 -33.15 -2.84
N GLN A 44 9.25 -32.26 -1.95
CA GLN A 44 8.54 -31.93 -0.73
C GLN A 44 7.53 -30.81 -0.97
N LYS A 45 6.30 -30.99 -0.47
CA LYS A 45 5.23 -30.00 -0.61
C LYS A 45 5.42 -28.88 0.40
N TYR A 46 5.25 -27.64 -0.05
CA TYR A 46 5.32 -26.46 0.79
C TYR A 46 4.25 -25.44 0.40
N TYR A 47 3.82 -24.65 1.37
CA TYR A 47 3.03 -23.43 1.14
C TYR A 47 3.97 -22.24 1.18
N TYR A 48 3.88 -21.34 0.19
CA TYR A 48 4.66 -20.11 0.19
C TYR A 48 3.79 -18.95 0.66
N ASP A 49 4.12 -18.39 1.83
CA ASP A 49 3.50 -17.16 2.30
C ASP A 49 4.23 -15.97 1.65
N GLU A 50 3.61 -15.37 0.65
CA GLU A 50 4.14 -14.17 -0.04
C GLU A 50 4.32 -12.99 0.93
N ARG A 51 3.52 -12.92 2.00
CA ARG A 51 3.58 -11.81 2.94
C ARG A 51 4.78 -11.89 3.84
N GLN A 52 5.10 -13.10 4.28
CA GLN A 52 6.21 -13.38 5.17
C GLN A 52 7.48 -13.77 4.42
N LYS A 53 7.38 -13.97 3.10
CA LYS A 53 8.42 -14.56 2.24
C LYS A 53 8.99 -15.83 2.89
N ALA A 54 8.08 -16.73 3.24
CA ALA A 54 8.43 -17.94 3.98
C ALA A 54 7.79 -19.17 3.35
N LYS A 55 8.59 -20.24 3.22
CA LYS A 55 8.14 -21.57 2.84
C LYS A 55 7.77 -22.34 4.11
N ILE A 56 6.54 -22.80 4.17
CA ILE A 56 6.02 -23.62 5.26
C ILE A 56 5.99 -25.06 4.77
N TYR A 57 6.76 -25.91 5.42
CA TYR A 57 6.84 -27.34 5.19
C TYR A 57 6.16 -28.10 6.32
N GLU A 58 5.73 -29.33 6.03
CA GLU A 58 5.34 -30.30 7.05
C GLU A 58 6.30 -31.49 6.97
N ILE A 59 7.18 -31.61 7.96
CA ILE A 59 8.19 -32.67 8.04
C ILE A 59 7.89 -33.46 9.31
N ASN A 60 7.56 -34.73 9.18
CA ASN A 60 7.26 -35.63 10.32
C ASN A 60 6.12 -35.14 11.24
N GLY A 61 5.15 -34.39 10.72
CA GLY A 61 4.05 -33.80 11.51
C GLY A 61 4.42 -32.51 12.23
N GLU A 62 5.65 -32.01 12.06
CA GLU A 62 6.09 -30.71 12.56
C GLU A 62 6.08 -29.66 11.42
N SER A 63 5.62 -28.45 11.75
CA SER A 63 5.62 -27.33 10.80
C SER A 63 6.99 -26.65 10.81
N VAL A 64 7.71 -26.75 9.69
CA VAL A 64 9.03 -26.14 9.50
C VAL A 64 8.88 -24.90 8.63
N VAL A 65 9.32 -23.74 9.13
CA VAL A 65 9.25 -22.46 8.41
C VAL A 65 10.65 -22.09 7.94
N VAL A 66 10.84 -21.99 6.63
CA VAL A 66 12.08 -21.52 5.99
C VAL A 66 11.81 -20.15 5.39
N MET A 67 12.42 -19.11 5.98
CA MET A 67 12.29 -17.74 5.50
C MET A 67 13.28 -17.45 4.38
N ASP A 68 12.90 -16.58 3.46
CA ASP A 68 13.79 -16.04 2.45
C ASP A 68 14.84 -15.11 3.07
N GLU A 69 15.94 -14.90 2.35
CA GLU A 69 17.01 -13.99 2.78
C GLU A 69 16.49 -12.56 2.93
N LEU A 70 16.72 -11.97 4.12
CA LEU A 70 16.35 -10.59 4.42
C LEU A 70 17.53 -9.65 4.16
N VAL A 71 17.39 -8.79 3.15
CA VAL A 71 18.38 -7.73 2.89
C VAL A 71 18.13 -6.54 3.81
N LEU A 72 18.93 -6.42 4.87
CA LEU A 72 18.85 -5.27 5.78
C LEU A 72 19.48 -4.03 5.14
N MET A 73 18.64 -3.09 4.73
CA MET A 73 19.06 -1.78 4.26
C MET A 73 19.56 -0.93 5.43
N LYS A 74 20.57 -0.09 5.18
CA LYS A 74 21.07 0.86 6.18
C LYS A 74 19.98 1.89 6.49
N ASN A 75 19.62 2.00 7.77
CA ASN A 75 18.69 3.03 8.24
C ASN A 75 19.12 4.44 7.76
N PRO A 76 18.16 5.31 7.41
CA PRO A 76 18.47 6.65 6.97
C PRO A 76 19.19 7.43 8.07
N ARG A 77 20.15 8.27 7.68
CA ARG A 77 20.85 9.14 8.63
C ARG A 77 19.93 10.27 9.04
N PHE A 78 19.62 10.34 10.33
CA PHE A 78 18.84 11.44 10.89
C PHE A 78 19.76 12.58 11.32
N ASN A 79 19.43 13.82 10.94
CA ASN A 79 20.23 14.98 11.34
C ASN A 79 19.90 15.43 12.77
N ASN A 80 18.64 15.28 13.20
CA ASN A 80 18.15 15.69 14.51
C ASN A 80 16.91 14.87 14.91
N GLN A 81 16.39 15.12 16.11
CA GLN A 81 15.20 14.44 16.61
C GLN A 81 13.94 14.76 15.78
N LEU A 82 13.81 15.99 15.28
CA LEU A 82 12.66 16.39 14.45
C LEU A 82 12.59 15.59 13.15
N ASP A 83 13.74 15.34 12.53
CA ASP A 83 13.87 14.56 11.31
C ASP A 83 13.51 13.08 11.53
N ARG A 84 13.92 12.52 12.68
CA ARG A 84 13.47 11.19 13.10
C ARG A 84 11.95 11.14 13.31
N ASN A 85 11.38 12.14 13.98
CA ASN A 85 9.93 12.22 14.19
C ASN A 85 9.19 12.36 12.87
N TYR A 86 9.73 13.15 11.93
CA TYR A 86 9.20 13.31 10.59
C TYR A 86 9.19 11.98 9.82
N TYR A 87 10.27 11.19 9.92
CA TYR A 87 10.35 9.85 9.33
C TYR A 87 9.24 8.91 9.85
N TYR A 88 8.99 8.88 11.16
CA TYR A 88 7.91 8.06 11.72
C TYR A 88 6.51 8.57 11.35
N PHE A 89 6.32 9.88 11.31
CA PHE A 89 5.08 10.48 10.83
C PHE A 89 4.81 10.14 9.37
N LEU A 90 5.85 10.14 8.53
CA LEU A 90 5.79 9.71 7.14
C LEU A 90 5.43 8.23 7.03
N ASN A 91 5.95 7.35 7.90
CA ASN A 91 5.57 5.94 7.94
C ASN A 91 4.07 5.76 8.23
N LYS A 92 3.53 6.53 9.19
CA LYS A 92 2.09 6.49 9.50
C LYS A 92 1.24 6.87 8.29
N LYS A 93 1.64 7.93 7.56
CA LYS A 93 0.96 8.36 6.33
C LYS A 93 1.08 7.34 5.22
N LEU A 94 2.27 6.78 5.02
CA LEU A 94 2.52 5.74 4.04
C LEU A 94 1.55 4.57 4.27
N ASN A 95 1.46 4.05 5.50
CA ASN A 95 0.55 2.94 5.82
C ASN A 95 -0.93 3.27 5.58
N ARG A 96 -1.37 4.51 5.87
CA ARG A 96 -2.75 4.95 5.58
C ARG A 96 -3.02 5.08 4.08
N VAL A 97 -2.05 5.54 3.31
CA VAL A 97 -2.18 5.83 1.87
C VAL A 97 -1.98 4.58 1.01
N TYR A 98 -1.17 3.64 1.45
CA TYR A 98 -0.72 2.51 0.64
C TYR A 98 -1.87 1.67 0.05
N PRO A 99 -2.94 1.31 0.80
CA PRO A 99 -4.06 0.55 0.24
C PRO A 99 -4.78 1.30 -0.90
N LEU A 100 -4.97 2.60 -0.74
CA LEU A 100 -5.57 3.47 -1.76
C LEU A 100 -4.68 3.61 -2.99
N PHE A 101 -3.36 3.65 -2.80
CA PHE A 101 -2.40 3.63 -3.89
C PHE A 101 -2.45 2.31 -4.68
N LEU A 102 -2.55 1.16 -4.01
CA LEU A 102 -2.63 -0.14 -4.68
C LEU A 102 -3.85 -0.24 -5.60
N THR A 103 -5.03 0.14 -5.11
CA THR A 103 -6.27 0.11 -5.91
C THR A 103 -6.19 1.07 -7.10
N ALA A 104 -5.64 2.27 -6.90
CA ALA A 104 -5.44 3.24 -7.97
C ALA A 104 -4.45 2.73 -9.03
N LEU A 105 -3.37 2.07 -8.63
CA LEU A 105 -2.36 1.51 -9.52
C LEU A 105 -2.94 0.37 -10.37
N GLU A 106 -3.71 -0.54 -9.74
CA GLU A 106 -4.39 -1.63 -10.43
C GLU A 106 -5.34 -1.10 -11.49
N GLN A 107 -6.25 -0.18 -11.12
CA GLN A 107 -7.19 0.41 -12.06
C GLN A 107 -6.50 1.17 -13.20
N TYR A 108 -5.41 1.90 -12.91
CA TYR A 108 -4.63 2.54 -13.96
C TYR A 108 -4.03 1.52 -14.92
N THR A 109 -3.49 0.42 -14.40
CA THR A 109 -2.87 -0.65 -15.18
C THR A 109 -3.91 -1.37 -16.06
N ASP A 110 -5.09 -1.64 -15.52
CA ASP A 110 -6.21 -2.23 -16.26
C ASP A 110 -6.62 -1.35 -17.43
N ILE A 111 -6.83 -0.05 -17.17
CA ILE A 111 -7.12 0.93 -18.22
C ILE A 111 -6.02 0.90 -19.29
N GLN A 112 -4.74 0.93 -18.91
CA GLN A 112 -3.65 0.88 -19.89
C GLN A 112 -3.66 -0.41 -20.70
N ASN A 113 -3.98 -1.55 -20.09
CA ASN A 113 -4.05 -2.83 -20.79
C ASN A 113 -5.21 -2.89 -21.77
N ASP A 114 -6.39 -2.41 -21.39
CA ASP A 114 -7.55 -2.34 -22.27
C ASP A 114 -7.30 -1.43 -23.47
N LEU A 115 -6.58 -0.33 -23.26
CA LEU A 115 -6.26 0.61 -24.34
C LEU A 115 -5.31 0.03 -25.39
N LYS A 116 -4.46 -0.94 -25.06
CA LYS A 116 -3.49 -1.53 -26.01
C LYS A 116 -4.18 -2.17 -27.22
N ASN A 117 -5.40 -2.69 -27.05
CA ASN A 117 -6.12 -3.43 -28.09
C ASN A 117 -7.19 -2.58 -28.81
N LEU A 118 -7.31 -1.30 -28.47
CA LEU A 118 -8.35 -0.42 -29.02
C LEU A 118 -7.74 0.60 -29.99
N ASP A 119 -8.46 0.89 -31.08
CA ASP A 119 -8.16 2.05 -31.93
C ASP A 119 -8.39 3.37 -31.18
N LYS A 120 -7.70 4.44 -31.58
CA LYS A 120 -7.72 5.78 -30.93
C LYS A 120 -9.14 6.30 -30.68
N ASN A 121 -10.08 6.05 -31.59
CA ASN A 121 -11.47 6.48 -31.43
C ASN A 121 -12.20 5.68 -30.34
N ASN A 122 -11.95 4.37 -30.27
CA ASN A 122 -12.55 3.49 -29.27
C ASN A 122 -11.89 3.65 -27.91
N GLN A 123 -10.58 3.92 -27.86
CA GLN A 123 -9.85 4.30 -26.64
C GLN A 123 -10.51 5.49 -25.95
N ARG A 124 -10.80 6.57 -26.69
CA ARG A 124 -11.47 7.76 -26.13
C ARG A 124 -12.84 7.44 -25.53
N LYS A 125 -13.64 6.62 -26.21
CA LYS A 125 -14.97 6.19 -25.73
C LYS A 125 -14.85 5.31 -24.47
N TYR A 126 -13.92 4.36 -24.48
CA TYR A 126 -13.64 3.47 -23.37
C TYR A 126 -13.21 4.23 -22.12
N ILE A 127 -12.20 5.10 -22.27
CA ILE A 127 -11.71 6.00 -21.22
C ILE A 127 -12.88 6.81 -20.64
N LYS A 128 -13.70 7.45 -21.49
CA LYS A 128 -14.83 8.26 -21.03
C LYS A 128 -15.86 7.44 -20.23
N LYS A 129 -16.18 6.22 -20.66
CA LYS A 129 -17.11 5.34 -19.96
C LYS A 129 -16.55 4.93 -18.60
N ARG A 130 -15.32 4.40 -18.56
CA ARG A 130 -14.68 3.94 -17.33
C ARG A 130 -14.44 5.08 -16.34
N GLN A 131 -14.23 6.30 -16.85
CA GLN A 131 -14.08 7.51 -16.03
C GLN A 131 -15.30 7.85 -15.19
N GLN A 132 -16.50 7.70 -15.74
CA GLN A 132 -17.73 8.03 -15.02
C GLN A 132 -17.86 7.17 -13.76
N ASP A 133 -17.50 5.88 -13.88
CA ASP A 133 -17.57 4.92 -12.78
C ASP A 133 -16.49 5.19 -11.72
N LEU A 134 -15.27 5.50 -12.15
CA LEU A 134 -14.12 5.66 -11.26
C LEU A 134 -14.05 7.02 -10.57
N ALA A 135 -14.52 8.08 -11.20
CA ALA A 135 -14.51 9.42 -10.60
C ALA A 135 -15.25 9.44 -9.26
N THR A 136 -16.49 8.94 -9.22
CA THR A 136 -17.28 8.98 -7.97
C THR A 136 -16.64 8.19 -6.84
N GLN A 137 -15.98 7.06 -7.14
CA GLN A 137 -15.32 6.22 -6.13
C GLN A 137 -14.06 6.87 -5.57
N TYR A 138 -13.23 7.46 -6.44
CA TYR A 138 -11.97 8.06 -6.01
C TYR A 138 -12.13 9.45 -5.40
N GLU A 139 -13.24 10.17 -5.65
CA GLU A 139 -13.42 11.53 -5.13
C GLU A 139 -13.47 11.53 -3.62
N ALA A 140 -14.29 10.63 -3.09
CA ALA A 140 -14.48 10.49 -1.66
C ALA A 140 -13.16 10.08 -0.98
N GLN A 141 -12.44 9.12 -1.57
CA GLN A 141 -11.21 8.58 -0.99
C GLN A 141 -10.05 9.56 -1.04
N LEU A 142 -9.86 10.27 -2.16
CA LEU A 142 -8.81 11.27 -2.30
C LEU A 142 -9.11 12.54 -1.50
N ARG A 143 -10.39 12.91 -1.34
CA ARG A 143 -10.80 14.06 -0.51
C ARG A 143 -10.56 13.82 0.98
N ASP A 144 -10.61 12.56 1.44
CA ASP A 144 -10.32 12.17 2.83
C ASP A 144 -8.81 12.23 3.16
N LEU A 145 -7.94 12.35 2.15
CA LEU A 145 -6.52 12.51 2.38
C LEU A 145 -6.18 13.93 2.83
N THR A 146 -5.32 14.02 3.85
CA THR A 146 -4.65 15.28 4.16
C THR A 146 -3.68 15.67 3.05
N THR A 147 -3.32 16.95 2.93
CA THR A 147 -2.35 17.43 1.93
C THR A 147 -1.08 16.59 1.88
N SER A 148 -0.50 16.33 3.04
CA SER A 148 0.71 15.50 3.17
C SER A 148 0.51 14.02 2.81
N GLU A 149 -0.69 13.47 2.95
CA GLU A 149 -0.99 12.10 2.52
C GLU A 149 -1.18 12.05 1.00
N GLY A 150 -1.88 13.04 0.44
CA GLY A 150 -1.99 13.21 -1.02
C GLY A 150 -0.64 13.41 -1.70
N ARG A 151 0.32 14.08 -1.05
CA ARG A 151 1.72 14.15 -1.50
C ARG A 151 2.34 12.76 -1.60
N VAL A 152 2.28 11.97 -0.51
CA VAL A 152 2.81 10.60 -0.51
C VAL A 152 2.15 9.76 -1.60
N PHE A 153 0.83 9.84 -1.74
CA PHE A 153 0.09 9.17 -2.81
C PHE A 153 0.64 9.54 -4.20
N ALA A 154 0.81 10.84 -4.47
CA ALA A 154 1.30 11.31 -5.76
C ALA A 154 2.72 10.82 -6.07
N LYS A 155 3.59 10.80 -5.07
CA LYS A 155 4.95 10.25 -5.16
C LYS A 155 4.94 8.74 -5.43
N LEU A 156 4.09 7.97 -4.75
CA LEU A 156 3.96 6.53 -5.00
C LEU A 156 3.45 6.23 -6.42
N MET A 157 2.45 6.96 -6.90
CA MET A 157 1.97 6.83 -8.28
C MET A 157 3.08 7.11 -9.30
N ASN A 158 3.89 8.15 -9.07
CA ASN A 158 5.03 8.44 -9.92
C ASN A 158 6.12 7.36 -9.85
N ARG A 159 6.45 6.87 -8.65
CA ARG A 159 7.40 5.76 -8.45
C ARG A 159 6.97 4.50 -9.22
N ALA A 160 5.68 4.18 -9.20
CA ALA A 160 5.14 2.95 -9.81
C ALA A 160 4.97 3.04 -11.33
N THR A 161 4.48 4.18 -11.84
CA THR A 161 4.11 4.33 -13.25
C THR A 161 5.15 5.09 -14.08
N GLY A 162 6.09 5.78 -13.43
CA GLY A 162 7.00 6.73 -14.06
C GLY A 162 6.34 8.05 -14.49
N LYS A 163 5.05 8.25 -14.20
CA LYS A 163 4.28 9.43 -14.60
C LYS A 163 3.77 10.17 -13.38
N THR A 164 3.86 11.49 -13.41
CA THR A 164 3.29 12.33 -12.35
C THR A 164 1.77 12.16 -12.33
N VAL A 165 1.14 12.37 -11.18
CA VAL A 165 -0.32 12.37 -11.10
C VAL A 165 -0.90 13.39 -12.07
N TYR A 166 -0.27 14.56 -12.22
CA TYR A 166 -0.64 15.54 -13.24
C TYR A 166 -0.66 14.97 -14.67
N GLU A 167 0.36 14.20 -15.06
CA GLU A 167 0.43 13.55 -16.38
C GLU A 167 -0.64 12.47 -16.53
N ILE A 168 -0.84 11.63 -15.52
CA ILE A 168 -1.89 10.59 -15.53
C ILE A 168 -3.26 11.24 -15.75
N ILE A 169 -3.57 12.33 -15.06
CA ILE A 169 -4.82 13.09 -15.23
C ILE A 169 -4.94 13.63 -16.65
N LYS A 170 -3.85 14.17 -17.19
CA LYS A 170 -3.81 14.78 -18.53
C LYS A 170 -3.96 13.75 -19.63
N GLU A 171 -3.39 12.55 -19.49
CA GLU A 171 -3.53 11.43 -20.42
C GLU A 171 -4.95 10.89 -20.42
N LEU A 172 -5.55 10.79 -19.23
CA LEU A 172 -6.94 10.40 -19.05
C LEU A 172 -7.90 11.57 -19.36
N ARG A 173 -7.61 12.45 -20.34
CA ARG A 173 -8.51 13.59 -20.64
C ARG A 173 -9.80 13.13 -21.33
N GLY A 174 -10.90 13.17 -20.58
CA GLY A 174 -12.27 12.96 -21.06
C GLY A 174 -13.41 13.33 -20.09
N GLY A 175 -13.10 13.85 -18.89
CA GLY A 175 -14.07 14.17 -17.83
C GLY A 175 -13.44 14.27 -16.43
N TRP A 176 -12.27 13.64 -16.25
CA TRP A 176 -11.49 13.64 -15.00
C TRP A 176 -10.86 14.99 -14.62
N SER A 177 -10.72 15.95 -15.54
CA SER A 177 -10.05 17.22 -15.19
C SER A 177 -10.78 17.96 -14.08
N ALA A 178 -12.10 18.12 -14.17
CA ALA A 178 -12.89 18.84 -13.16
C ALA A 178 -12.83 18.15 -11.78
N PHE A 179 -12.89 16.82 -11.77
CA PHE A 179 -12.71 15.96 -10.60
C PHE A 179 -11.36 16.21 -9.90
N TRP A 180 -10.25 16.22 -10.66
CA TRP A 180 -8.93 16.50 -10.08
C TRP A 180 -8.73 17.96 -9.69
N TRP A 181 -9.37 18.91 -10.38
CA TRP A 181 -9.33 20.32 -9.97
C TRP A 181 -10.03 20.54 -8.62
N ASN A 182 -11.05 19.75 -8.26
CA ASN A 182 -11.70 19.77 -6.94
C ASN A 182 -10.83 19.10 -5.85
N VAL A 183 -10.31 17.90 -6.12
CA VAL A 183 -9.40 17.18 -5.20
C VAL A 183 -8.08 17.96 -4.97
N LYS A 184 -7.61 18.69 -5.99
CA LYS A 184 -6.47 19.61 -5.94
C LYS A 184 -6.62 20.71 -4.89
N GLY A 185 -7.82 20.99 -4.39
CA GLY A 185 -8.00 21.88 -3.23
C GLY A 185 -7.19 21.45 -2.01
N ASN A 186 -6.91 20.14 -1.87
CA ASN A 186 -6.16 19.59 -0.74
C ASN A 186 -4.69 19.26 -1.07
N ILE A 187 -4.31 19.04 -2.34
CA ILE A 187 -2.94 18.68 -2.75
C ILE A 187 -2.39 19.83 -3.60
N ALA A 188 -1.41 20.58 -3.09
CA ALA A 188 -0.92 21.76 -3.79
C ALA A 188 -0.41 21.41 -5.20
N ASP A 189 -0.64 22.31 -6.16
CA ASP A 189 -0.37 22.08 -7.59
C ASP A 189 1.09 21.73 -7.91
N VAL A 190 2.01 22.13 -7.04
CA VAL A 190 3.43 21.84 -7.13
C VAL A 190 3.70 20.36 -6.88
N ASP A 191 3.02 19.76 -5.90
CA ASP A 191 3.32 18.40 -5.44
C ASP A 191 2.86 17.32 -6.44
N ILE A 192 1.75 17.57 -7.16
CA ILE A 192 1.23 16.62 -8.16
C ILE A 192 2.02 16.62 -9.47
N LYS A 193 2.83 17.65 -9.70
CA LYS A 193 3.71 17.81 -10.87
C LYS A 193 5.16 17.44 -10.56
N GLU A 194 5.51 17.37 -9.28
CA GLU A 194 6.89 17.06 -8.87
C GLU A 194 7.14 15.55 -8.97
N PRO A 195 8.10 15.10 -9.80
CA PRO A 195 8.44 13.69 -9.91
C PRO A 195 9.03 13.15 -8.61
N TYR A 196 9.01 11.84 -8.47
CA TYR A 196 9.64 11.12 -7.36
C TYR A 196 11.15 11.02 -7.60
N ASP A 197 11.95 11.63 -6.73
CA ASP A 197 13.41 11.67 -6.84
C ASP A 197 14.07 11.51 -5.46
N PRO A 198 14.34 10.26 -5.03
CA PRO A 198 15.04 9.97 -3.77
C PRO A 198 16.47 10.52 -3.67
N HIS A 199 17.09 10.95 -4.76
CA HIS A 199 18.43 11.53 -4.73
C HIS A 199 18.42 13.03 -4.42
N LYS A 200 17.43 13.74 -4.94
CA LYS A 200 17.31 15.20 -4.75
C LYS A 200 16.41 15.57 -3.58
N ASN A 201 15.40 14.75 -3.28
CA ASN A 201 14.39 15.06 -2.28
C ASN A 201 14.54 14.12 -1.06
N ARG A 202 14.77 14.72 0.11
CA ARG A 202 14.92 14.00 1.38
C ARG A 202 13.66 13.24 1.80
N THR A 203 12.48 13.81 1.53
CA THR A 203 11.21 13.13 1.81
C THR A 203 11.06 11.90 0.95
N ASP A 204 11.41 12.00 -0.34
CA ASP A 204 11.36 10.86 -1.26
C ASP A 204 12.36 9.77 -0.85
N LEU A 205 13.56 10.15 -0.39
CA LEU A 205 14.54 9.24 0.22
C LEU A 205 13.96 8.49 1.42
N PHE A 206 13.25 9.20 2.29
CA PHE A 206 12.61 8.58 3.45
C PHE A 206 11.46 7.66 3.04
N VAL A 207 10.64 8.06 2.06
CA VAL A 207 9.61 7.17 1.50
C VAL A 207 10.25 5.90 0.93
N GLU A 208 11.37 6.00 0.18
CA GLU A 208 12.04 4.85 -0.41
C GLU A 208 12.54 3.89 0.67
N SER A 209 13.22 4.44 1.67
CA SER A 209 13.70 3.68 2.82
C SER A 209 12.55 2.99 3.56
N LEU A 210 11.43 3.69 3.75
CA LEU A 210 10.24 3.14 4.41
C LEU A 210 9.59 2.03 3.60
N LEU A 211 9.48 2.19 2.27
CA LEU A 211 8.93 1.14 1.40
C LEU A 211 9.76 -0.14 1.52
N GLN A 212 11.07 -0.04 1.32
CA GLN A 212 11.99 -1.17 1.42
C GLN A 212 11.92 -1.83 2.80
N THR A 213 11.91 -1.02 3.86
CA THR A 213 11.80 -1.51 5.25
C THR A 213 10.49 -2.26 5.47
N ASN A 214 9.35 -1.65 5.10
CA ASN A 214 8.03 -2.27 5.30
C ASN A 214 7.83 -3.53 4.43
N TRP A 215 8.42 -3.58 3.24
CA TRP A 215 8.40 -4.77 2.39
C TRP A 215 9.26 -5.90 2.94
N ASN A 216 10.44 -5.58 3.48
CA ASN A 216 11.33 -6.57 4.08
C ASN A 216 10.73 -7.17 5.36
N PHE A 217 10.03 -6.36 6.16
CA PHE A 217 9.33 -6.84 7.36
C PHE A 217 7.95 -7.47 7.07
N GLY A 218 7.47 -7.43 5.83
CA GLY A 218 6.15 -7.96 5.46
C GLY A 218 4.95 -7.11 5.91
N TYR A 219 5.18 -5.91 6.47
CA TYR A 219 4.11 -4.99 6.87
C TYR A 219 3.31 -4.46 5.67
N LEU A 220 4.00 -4.26 4.54
CA LEU A 220 3.38 -3.89 3.27
C LEU A 220 3.70 -4.94 2.22
N GLN A 221 2.75 -5.22 1.33
CA GLN A 221 2.99 -6.05 0.17
C GLN A 221 3.59 -5.21 -0.96
N PRO A 222 4.72 -5.61 -1.58
CA PRO A 222 5.24 -4.93 -2.76
C PRO A 222 4.17 -4.87 -3.86
N TYR A 223 4.01 -3.71 -4.48
CA TYR A 223 3.11 -3.58 -5.62
C TYR A 223 3.73 -4.20 -6.89
N PRO A 224 2.93 -4.58 -7.90
CA PRO A 224 3.45 -5.16 -9.13
C PRO A 224 4.48 -4.24 -9.82
N GLY A 225 5.69 -4.76 -10.04
CA GLY A 225 6.79 -4.00 -10.63
C GLY A 225 7.56 -3.10 -9.66
N ALA A 226 7.35 -3.22 -8.35
CA ALA A 226 8.10 -2.46 -7.34
C ALA A 226 9.62 -2.65 -7.44
N GLU A 227 10.08 -3.83 -7.84
CA GLU A 227 11.49 -4.21 -8.04
C GLU A 227 12.11 -3.59 -9.29
N ASN A 228 11.28 -3.19 -10.27
CA ASN A 228 11.76 -2.58 -11.51
C ASN A 228 12.19 -1.12 -11.30
N PHE A 229 11.81 -0.50 -10.18
CA PHE A 229 12.18 0.86 -9.87
C PHE A 229 13.69 0.96 -9.63
N ARG A 230 14.36 1.75 -10.46
CA ARG A 230 15.79 2.07 -10.32
C ARG A 230 15.95 3.55 -10.07
N ILE A 231 16.67 3.89 -9.02
CA ILE A 231 17.02 5.28 -8.74
C ILE A 231 18.01 5.73 -9.81
N LYS A 232 17.59 6.66 -10.68
CA LYS A 232 18.44 7.22 -11.73
C LYS A 232 19.48 8.14 -11.08
N LYS A 233 20.75 7.74 -11.15
CA LYS A 233 21.89 8.56 -10.68
C LYS A 233 22.08 9.80 -11.54
#